data_AF-A0A2D4ELP6-F1
#
_entry.id   AF-A0A2D4ELP6-F1
#
_cell.length_a   1.000
_cell.length_b   1.000
_cell.length_c   1.000
_cell.angle_alpha   90.00
_cell.angle_beta   90.00
_cell.angle_gamma   90.00
#
_symmetry.space_group_name_H-M   'P 1'
#
loop_
_entity.id
_entity.type
_entity.pdbx_description
1 polymer ?
#
loop_
_entity_poly.entity_id
_entity_poly.type
_entity_poly.pdbx_seq_one_letter_code
_entity_poly.pdbx_strand_id
1 'polypeptide(L)'
;ELLSPEEKHYAHYLSRACWYGGLVVLLQTSPESPTIYVLLSRIFRTQDPSQLQEVARSLSITDEEYQALLVYTAAIYANMGNYKSFGDTKFVPSLPKAKLKKVVWASQAFLQNPEEMEALWESCEKLMYSLEPLQKHLGLNGEGVSTYFSANCSMEDAKLAQKLLDSQNISAYNTRLFKTETGGKTSYEVRLASVLLDEPQLDEMSVKPKQFQFEGCTFTVRRGDYSPILQRVVENLQKAQQHTARPVQTEMLEHYTTSFKQGSIPAHKEGSRCWIRDKSPIVER
;
A
#
# COMPACT_ATOMS: atom_id res chain seq x y z
N GLU A 1 -7.66 19.03 -22.39
CA GLU A 1 -7.52 20.26 -23.21
C GLU A 1 -8.18 21.48 -22.57
N LEU A 2 -9.30 21.31 -21.86
CA LEU A 2 -10.05 22.40 -21.22
C LEU A 2 -9.36 23.09 -20.01
N LEU A 3 -8.31 22.49 -19.45
CA LEU A 3 -7.59 23.02 -18.30
C LEU A 3 -6.60 24.13 -18.71
N SER A 4 -6.57 25.21 -17.93
CA SER A 4 -5.51 26.22 -17.99
C SER A 4 -4.13 25.60 -17.65
N PRO A 5 -3.02 26.28 -17.96
CA PRO A 5 -1.69 25.82 -17.58
C PRO A 5 -1.54 25.55 -16.08
N GLU A 6 -2.10 26.39 -15.21
CA GLU A 6 -2.01 26.19 -13.76
C GLU A 6 -2.83 25.01 -13.27
N GLU A 7 -4.06 24.86 -13.77
CA GLU A 7 -4.91 23.71 -13.43
C GLU A 7 -4.29 22.39 -13.90
N LYS A 8 -3.54 22.40 -15.01
CA LYS A 8 -2.76 21.23 -15.45
C LYS A 8 -1.65 20.90 -14.46
N HIS A 9 -0.91 21.88 -13.94
CA HIS A 9 0.13 21.63 -12.93
C HIS A 9 -0.49 21.12 -11.61
N TYR A 10 -1.59 21.74 -11.17
CA TYR A 10 -2.36 21.29 -10.02
C TYR A 10 -2.80 19.82 -10.18
N ALA A 11 -3.48 19.51 -11.28
CA ALA A 11 -3.94 18.16 -11.60
C ALA A 11 -2.79 17.15 -11.73
N HIS A 12 -1.67 17.56 -12.32
CA HIS A 12 -0.48 16.72 -12.47
C HIS A 12 0.07 16.29 -11.11
N TYR A 13 0.32 17.25 -10.22
CA TYR A 13 0.90 16.93 -8.91
C TYR A 13 -0.08 16.20 -8.00
N LEU A 14 -1.38 16.55 -8.02
CA LEU A 14 -2.40 15.74 -7.34
C LEU A 14 -2.42 14.30 -7.88
N SER A 15 -2.42 14.12 -9.20
CA SER A 15 -2.41 12.77 -9.78
C SER A 15 -1.17 11.99 -9.36
N ARG A 16 0.01 12.62 -9.29
CA ARG A 16 1.22 11.95 -8.78
C ARG A 16 1.09 11.57 -7.31
N ALA A 17 0.54 12.45 -6.47
CA ALA A 17 0.28 12.15 -5.07
C ALA A 17 -0.66 10.93 -4.93
N CYS A 18 -1.74 10.88 -5.71
CA CYS A 18 -2.66 9.74 -5.74
C CYS A 18 -1.96 8.44 -6.16
N TRP A 19 -1.18 8.45 -7.25
CA TRP A 19 -0.48 7.25 -7.73
C TRP A 19 0.57 6.73 -6.76
N TYR A 20 1.34 7.62 -6.11
CA TYR A 20 2.24 7.19 -5.04
C TYR A 20 1.47 6.63 -3.85
N GLY A 21 0.39 7.30 -3.41
CA GLY A 21 -0.46 6.83 -2.32
C GLY A 21 -1.09 5.47 -2.61
N GLY A 22 -1.47 5.21 -3.85
CA GLY A 22 -2.02 3.92 -4.30
C GLY A 22 -1.07 2.74 -4.09
N LEU A 23 0.25 2.95 -4.06
CA LEU A 23 1.21 1.89 -3.76
C LEU A 23 1.11 1.38 -2.32
N VAL A 24 0.56 2.17 -1.39
CA VAL A 24 0.27 1.71 -0.02
C VAL A 24 -0.72 0.54 -0.03
N VAL A 25 -1.65 0.51 -0.99
CA VAL A 25 -2.69 -0.52 -1.10
C VAL A 25 -2.08 -1.91 -1.32
N LEU A 26 -0.93 -2.02 -2.00
CA LEU A 26 -0.19 -3.28 -2.12
C LEU A 26 0.14 -3.87 -0.75
N LEU A 27 0.59 -3.04 0.18
CA LEU A 27 0.95 -3.42 1.55
C LEU A 27 -0.29 -3.68 2.42
N GLN A 28 -1.44 -3.12 2.05
CA GLN A 28 -2.74 -3.32 2.71
C GLN A 28 -3.54 -4.50 2.16
N THR A 29 -3.07 -5.14 1.07
CA THR A 29 -3.79 -6.25 0.43
C THR A 29 -3.30 -7.61 0.90
N SER A 30 -2.03 -7.95 0.64
CA SER A 30 -1.46 -9.25 1.00
C SER A 30 0.05 -9.15 1.19
N PRO A 31 0.67 -10.08 1.95
CA PRO A 31 2.12 -10.08 2.16
C PRO A 31 2.92 -10.13 0.85
N GLU A 32 2.43 -10.84 -0.16
CA GLU A 32 3.11 -11.05 -1.44
C GLU A 32 2.83 -9.96 -2.49
N SER A 33 1.77 -9.17 -2.35
CA SER A 33 1.37 -8.17 -3.35
C SER A 33 2.47 -7.16 -3.73
N PRO A 34 3.21 -6.55 -2.77
CA PRO A 34 4.28 -5.61 -3.10
C PRO A 34 5.38 -6.25 -3.96
N THR A 35 5.83 -7.46 -3.60
CA THR A 35 6.88 -8.17 -4.33
C THR A 35 6.43 -8.56 -5.73
N ILE A 36 5.19 -9.06 -5.88
CA ILE A 36 4.61 -9.39 -7.19
C ILE A 36 4.60 -8.14 -8.08
N TYR A 37 4.14 -7.00 -7.54
CA TYR A 37 4.13 -5.74 -8.27
C TYR A 37 5.53 -5.31 -8.71
N VAL A 38 6.53 -5.42 -7.83
CA VAL A 38 7.92 -5.05 -8.15
C VAL A 38 8.51 -5.99 -9.21
N LEU A 39 8.30 -7.30 -9.09
CA LEU A 39 8.75 -8.29 -10.06
C LEU A 39 8.21 -7.98 -11.47
N LEU A 40 6.88 -7.81 -11.58
CA LEU A 40 6.22 -7.50 -12.85
C LEU A 40 6.63 -6.13 -13.39
N SER A 41 6.71 -5.10 -12.53
CA SER A 41 7.14 -3.76 -12.93
C SER A 41 8.57 -3.75 -13.47
N ARG A 42 9.47 -4.57 -12.90
CA ARG A 42 10.85 -4.69 -13.38
C ARG A 42 10.90 -5.31 -14.77
N ILE A 43 10.16 -6.39 -14.99
CA ILE A 43 10.06 -7.06 -16.30
C ILE A 43 9.51 -6.08 -17.35
N PHE A 44 8.36 -5.46 -17.08
CA PHE A 44 7.69 -4.61 -18.08
C PHE A 44 8.32 -3.23 -18.26
N ARG A 45 9.27 -2.84 -17.41
CA ARG A 45 10.08 -1.64 -17.58
C ARG A 45 11.27 -1.86 -18.53
N THR A 46 11.80 -3.08 -18.60
CA THR A 46 12.94 -3.41 -19.48
C THR A 46 12.50 -4.01 -20.81
N GLN A 47 11.30 -4.58 -20.87
CA GLN A 47 10.69 -5.11 -22.08
C GLN A 47 9.22 -4.75 -22.14
N ASP A 48 8.75 -4.20 -23.25
CA ASP A 48 7.32 -4.04 -23.48
C ASP A 48 6.62 -5.40 -23.69
N PRO A 49 5.26 -5.46 -23.66
CA PRO A 49 4.54 -6.71 -23.84
C PRO A 49 4.86 -7.44 -25.15
N SER A 50 5.11 -6.74 -26.26
CA SER A 50 5.43 -7.41 -27.52
C SER A 50 6.82 -8.04 -27.50
N GLN A 51 7.81 -7.36 -26.92
CA GLN A 51 9.17 -7.87 -26.77
C GLN A 51 9.24 -9.08 -25.84
N LEU A 52 8.51 -9.05 -24.72
CA LEU A 52 8.46 -10.19 -23.82
C LEU A 52 7.69 -11.38 -24.43
N GLN A 53 6.72 -11.13 -25.32
CA GLN A 53 6.02 -12.19 -26.05
C GLN A 53 6.97 -12.98 -26.96
N GLU A 54 7.88 -12.30 -27.66
CA GLU A 54 8.90 -12.96 -28.50
C GLU A 54 9.79 -13.89 -27.67
N VAL A 55 10.22 -13.44 -26.48
CA VAL A 55 10.97 -14.27 -25.52
C VAL A 55 10.13 -15.46 -25.08
N ALA A 56 8.86 -15.26 -24.71
CA ALA A 56 7.98 -16.35 -24.29
C ALA A 56 7.79 -17.41 -25.39
N ARG A 57 7.60 -17.01 -26.65
CA ARG A 57 7.49 -17.91 -27.80
C ARG A 57 8.75 -18.76 -28.00
N SER A 58 9.94 -18.17 -27.81
CA SER A 58 11.21 -18.89 -27.88
C SER A 58 11.35 -20.00 -26.81
N LEU A 59 10.56 -19.92 -25.74
CA LEU A 59 10.51 -20.88 -24.64
C LEU A 59 9.36 -21.89 -24.76
N SER A 60 8.71 -21.97 -25.92
CA SER A 60 7.54 -22.81 -26.17
C SER A 60 6.35 -22.52 -25.25
N ILE A 61 6.16 -21.25 -24.89
CA ILE A 61 4.97 -20.76 -24.19
C ILE A 61 3.95 -20.34 -25.26
N THR A 62 2.71 -20.81 -25.12
CA THR A 62 1.69 -20.51 -26.13
C THR A 62 1.21 -19.06 -26.01
N ASP A 63 0.60 -18.55 -27.08
CA ASP A 63 0.02 -17.21 -27.06
C ASP A 63 -1.08 -17.08 -26.01
N GLU A 64 -1.85 -18.14 -25.74
CA GLU A 64 -2.86 -18.17 -24.67
C GLU A 64 -2.24 -18.12 -23.27
N GLU A 65 -1.14 -18.85 -23.04
CA GLU A 65 -0.42 -18.81 -21.76
C GLU A 65 0.23 -17.44 -21.53
N TYR A 66 0.79 -16.84 -22.58
CA TYR A 66 1.33 -15.49 -22.51
C TYR A 66 0.22 -14.45 -22.27
N GLN A 67 -0.92 -14.59 -22.93
CA GLN A 67 -2.09 -13.75 -22.68
C GLN A 67 -2.57 -13.90 -21.23
N ALA A 68 -2.55 -15.10 -20.65
CA ALA A 68 -2.88 -15.31 -19.24
C ALA A 68 -1.91 -14.59 -18.28
N LEU A 69 -0.62 -14.51 -18.61
CA LEU A 69 0.35 -13.68 -17.88
C LEU A 69 -0.02 -12.19 -17.99
N LEU A 70 -0.32 -11.68 -19.19
CA LEU A 70 -0.71 -10.27 -19.37
C LEU A 70 -1.99 -9.93 -18.59
N VAL A 71 -2.99 -10.81 -18.61
CA VAL A 71 -4.24 -10.65 -17.85
C VAL A 71 -3.96 -10.63 -16.35
N TYR A 72 -3.11 -11.54 -15.86
CA TYR A 72 -2.70 -11.54 -14.45
C TYR A 72 -1.99 -10.25 -14.06
N THR A 73 -1.02 -9.80 -14.86
CA THR A 73 -0.29 -8.55 -14.61
C THR A 73 -1.21 -7.34 -14.61
N ALA A 74 -2.09 -7.22 -15.60
CA ALA A 74 -3.06 -6.13 -15.67
C ALA A 74 -4.00 -6.14 -14.45
N ALA A 75 -4.43 -7.32 -14.00
CA ALA A 75 -5.27 -7.46 -12.82
C ALA A 75 -4.55 -7.04 -11.53
N ILE A 76 -3.25 -7.36 -11.36
CA ILE A 76 -2.43 -6.89 -10.24
C ILE A 76 -2.40 -5.35 -10.22
N TYR A 77 -2.13 -4.71 -11.37
CA TYR A 77 -2.07 -3.26 -11.45
C TYR A 77 -3.44 -2.60 -11.23
N ALA A 78 -4.53 -3.19 -11.74
CA ALA A 78 -5.87 -2.66 -11.58
C ALA A 78 -6.39 -2.75 -10.14
N ASN A 79 -6.01 -3.80 -9.39
CA ASN A 79 -6.45 -4.00 -8.01
C ASN A 79 -5.45 -3.54 -6.95
N MET A 80 -4.24 -3.13 -7.35
CA MET A 80 -3.11 -2.88 -6.44
C MET A 80 -2.85 -4.07 -5.49
N GLY A 81 -2.91 -5.29 -6.03
CA GLY A 81 -2.68 -6.52 -5.29
C GLY A 81 -3.30 -7.75 -5.96
N ASN A 82 -3.05 -8.93 -5.40
CA ASN A 82 -3.50 -10.24 -5.94
C ASN A 82 -4.87 -10.73 -5.42
N TYR A 83 -5.69 -9.82 -4.91
CA TYR A 83 -7.08 -10.06 -4.53
C TYR A 83 -7.97 -9.05 -5.26
N LYS A 84 -9.17 -9.48 -5.66
CA LYS A 84 -10.10 -8.61 -6.36
C LYS A 84 -10.66 -7.58 -5.40
N SER A 85 -10.55 -6.30 -5.75
CA SER A 85 -11.16 -5.18 -5.02
C SER A 85 -12.69 -5.29 -4.93
N PHE A 86 -13.32 -5.99 -5.88
CA PHE A 86 -14.73 -6.38 -5.80
C PHE A 86 -14.84 -7.87 -5.51
N GLY A 87 -15.16 -8.21 -4.26
CA GLY A 87 -15.44 -9.57 -3.80
C GLY A 87 -14.34 -10.22 -2.96
N ASP A 88 -13.21 -9.54 -2.75
CA ASP A 88 -12.14 -9.95 -1.82
C ASP A 88 -11.58 -11.37 -2.03
N THR A 89 -11.71 -11.90 -3.24
CA THR A 89 -11.22 -13.23 -3.62
C THR A 89 -9.82 -13.15 -4.25
N LYS A 90 -8.94 -14.08 -3.89
CA LYS A 90 -7.62 -14.24 -4.51
C LYS A 90 -7.74 -14.64 -5.99
N PHE A 91 -6.82 -14.15 -6.82
CA PHE A 91 -6.63 -14.63 -8.17
C PHE A 91 -5.15 -14.99 -8.40
N VAL A 92 -4.92 -16.02 -9.21
CA VAL A 92 -3.58 -16.57 -9.49
C VAL A 92 -3.32 -16.58 -10.99
N PRO A 93 -2.06 -16.62 -11.45
CA PRO A 93 -1.76 -16.67 -12.87
C PRO A 93 -2.33 -17.96 -13.50
N SER A 94 -3.02 -17.83 -14.64
CA SER A 94 -3.61 -18.97 -15.37
C SER A 94 -2.62 -19.59 -16.38
N LEU A 95 -1.37 -19.76 -15.96
CA LEU A 95 -0.31 -20.48 -16.69
C LEU A 95 0.55 -21.27 -15.70
N PRO A 96 1.15 -22.40 -16.11
CA PRO A 96 1.97 -23.21 -15.20
C PRO A 96 3.11 -22.41 -14.56
N LYS A 97 3.25 -22.52 -13.24
CA LYS A 97 4.30 -21.83 -12.46
C LYS A 97 5.71 -22.03 -13.03
N ALA A 98 6.03 -23.25 -13.45
CA ALA A 98 7.32 -23.57 -14.07
C ALA A 98 7.54 -22.83 -15.41
N LYS A 99 6.48 -22.59 -16.19
CA LYS A 99 6.56 -21.80 -17.43
C LYS A 99 6.73 -20.32 -17.14
N LEU A 100 5.99 -19.77 -16.17
CA LEU A 100 6.21 -18.38 -15.74
C LEU A 100 7.65 -18.18 -15.24
N LYS A 101 8.19 -19.11 -14.45
CA LYS A 101 9.60 -19.07 -14.02
C LYS A 101 10.56 -18.98 -15.22
N LYS A 102 10.34 -19.77 -16.28
CA LYS A 102 11.17 -19.69 -17.49
C LYS A 102 11.12 -18.30 -18.14
N VAL A 103 9.93 -17.68 -18.24
CA VAL A 103 9.82 -16.29 -18.76
C VAL A 103 10.61 -15.32 -17.90
N VAL A 104 10.47 -15.41 -16.57
CA VAL A 104 11.17 -14.54 -15.63
C VAL A 104 12.69 -14.68 -15.82
N TRP A 105 13.22 -15.91 -15.85
CA TRP A 105 14.66 -16.17 -16.03
C TRP A 105 15.21 -15.71 -17.38
N ALA A 106 14.40 -15.75 -18.44
CA ALA A 106 14.79 -15.30 -19.77
C ALA A 106 14.56 -13.80 -20.00
N SER A 107 13.87 -13.11 -19.08
CA SER A 107 13.57 -11.69 -19.23
C SER A 107 14.84 -10.84 -19.14
N GLN A 108 14.85 -9.72 -19.86
CA GLN A 108 15.94 -8.74 -19.81
C GLN A 108 16.15 -8.19 -18.40
N ALA A 109 15.09 -8.10 -17.59
CA ALA A 109 15.19 -7.71 -16.18
C ALA A 109 16.04 -8.69 -15.37
N PHE A 110 15.86 -10.00 -15.57
CA PHE A 110 16.67 -11.03 -14.94
C PHE A 110 18.10 -11.01 -15.47
N LEU A 111 18.30 -10.91 -16.78
CA LEU A 111 19.65 -10.85 -17.36
C LEU A 111 20.46 -9.64 -16.87
N GLN A 112 19.81 -8.52 -16.57
CA GLN A 112 20.46 -7.32 -16.02
C GLN A 112 20.73 -7.42 -14.52
N ASN A 113 19.83 -8.04 -13.74
CA ASN A 113 19.94 -8.12 -12.28
C ASN A 113 19.50 -9.50 -11.75
N PRO A 114 20.30 -10.57 -11.97
CA PRO A 114 19.88 -11.94 -11.66
C PRO A 114 19.56 -12.15 -10.18
N GLU A 115 20.46 -11.73 -9.28
CA GLU A 115 20.32 -11.93 -7.84
C GLU A 115 19.06 -11.27 -7.27
N GLU A 116 18.79 -10.04 -7.69
CA GLU A 116 17.60 -9.31 -7.22
C GLU A 116 16.31 -9.95 -7.76
N MET A 117 16.29 -10.34 -9.04
CA MET A 117 15.12 -10.97 -9.66
C MET A 117 14.85 -12.36 -9.08
N GLU A 118 15.88 -13.13 -8.75
CA GLU A 118 15.77 -14.40 -8.04
C GLU A 118 15.18 -14.20 -6.64
N ALA A 119 15.70 -13.25 -5.85
CA ALA A 119 15.16 -12.93 -4.54
C ALA A 119 13.69 -12.46 -4.59
N LEU A 120 13.31 -11.66 -5.60
CA LEU A 120 11.92 -11.27 -5.83
C LEU A 120 11.04 -12.47 -6.19
N TRP A 121 11.51 -13.36 -7.06
CA TRP A 121 10.78 -14.57 -7.42
C TRP A 121 10.57 -15.46 -6.18
N GLU A 122 11.64 -15.82 -5.48
CA GLU A 122 11.61 -16.72 -4.32
C GLU A 122 10.69 -16.22 -3.20
N SER A 123 10.67 -14.91 -2.97
CA SER A 123 9.84 -14.31 -1.92
C SER A 123 8.34 -14.30 -2.23
N CYS A 124 7.91 -14.43 -3.49
CA CYS A 124 6.48 -14.41 -3.84
C CYS A 124 5.97 -15.64 -4.59
N GLU A 125 6.81 -16.46 -5.23
CA GLU A 125 6.37 -17.50 -6.18
C GLU A 125 5.48 -18.59 -5.57
N LYS A 126 5.66 -18.90 -4.28
CA LYS A 126 4.80 -19.83 -3.56
C LYS A 126 3.42 -19.22 -3.34
N LEU A 127 3.34 -18.01 -2.78
CA LEU A 127 2.08 -17.36 -2.46
C LEU A 127 1.35 -16.85 -3.71
N MET A 128 2.06 -16.49 -4.77
CA MET A 128 1.50 -16.07 -6.07
C MET A 128 0.55 -17.13 -6.67
N TYR A 129 0.86 -18.42 -6.47
CA TYR A 129 0.10 -19.54 -7.02
C TYR A 129 -0.75 -20.30 -5.98
N SER A 130 -0.53 -20.04 -4.70
CA SER A 130 -1.18 -20.79 -3.63
C SER A 130 -2.66 -20.44 -3.51
N LEU A 131 -3.49 -21.49 -3.42
CA LEU A 131 -4.93 -21.44 -3.22
C LEU A 131 -5.33 -22.26 -1.98
N GLU A 132 -4.46 -22.31 -0.98
CA GLU A 132 -4.80 -22.89 0.33
C GLU A 132 -6.07 -22.22 0.89
N PRO A 133 -6.94 -22.94 1.62
CA PRO A 133 -8.27 -22.46 2.00
C PRO A 133 -8.29 -21.06 2.62
N LEU A 134 -7.38 -20.79 3.57
CA LEU A 134 -7.28 -19.50 4.27
C LEU A 134 -6.75 -18.35 3.39
N GLN A 135 -6.27 -18.63 2.19
CA GLN A 135 -5.72 -17.63 1.27
C GLN A 135 -6.69 -17.28 0.14
N LYS A 136 -7.89 -17.90 0.10
CA LYS A 136 -8.84 -17.65 -0.99
C LYS A 136 -9.59 -16.33 -0.84
N HIS A 137 -9.69 -15.82 0.38
CA HIS A 137 -10.43 -14.61 0.72
C HIS A 137 -9.61 -13.71 1.64
N LEU A 138 -9.88 -12.41 1.59
CA LEU A 138 -9.46 -11.51 2.66
C LEU A 138 -10.33 -11.72 3.89
N GLY A 139 -9.73 -11.70 5.07
CA GLY A 139 -10.42 -11.99 6.32
C GLY A 139 -9.47 -11.99 7.52
N LEU A 140 -10.04 -11.87 8.71
CA LEU A 140 -9.29 -11.97 9.96
C LEU A 140 -9.19 -13.45 10.38
N ASN A 141 -8.15 -13.78 11.16
CA ASN A 141 -7.81 -15.11 11.67
C ASN A 141 -8.89 -16.20 11.53
N GLY A 142 -8.60 -17.23 10.72
CA GLY A 142 -9.49 -18.35 10.45
C GLY A 142 -10.44 -18.15 9.27
N GLU A 143 -10.66 -16.90 8.83
CA GLU A 143 -11.56 -16.58 7.72
C GLU A 143 -10.83 -16.15 6.44
N GLY A 144 -9.57 -15.72 6.54
CA GLY A 144 -8.82 -15.26 5.38
C GLY A 144 -7.43 -14.70 5.69
N VAL A 145 -6.90 -13.94 4.74
CA VAL A 145 -5.66 -13.15 4.87
C VAL A 145 -6.01 -11.69 5.15
N SER A 146 -5.27 -11.06 6.06
CA SER A 146 -5.30 -9.61 6.25
C SER A 146 -3.89 -9.11 6.52
N THR A 147 -3.57 -7.92 6.03
CA THR A 147 -2.35 -7.18 6.40
C THR A 147 -2.64 -5.91 7.18
N TYR A 148 -3.91 -5.64 7.52
CA TYR A 148 -4.30 -4.64 8.54
C TYR A 148 -3.98 -5.12 9.95
N PHE A 149 -3.96 -6.44 10.13
CA PHE A 149 -3.66 -7.12 11.37
C PHE A 149 -2.46 -8.08 11.16
N SER A 150 -1.65 -8.33 12.19
CA SER A 150 -0.72 -9.45 12.14
C SER A 150 -1.48 -10.78 12.10
N ALA A 151 -0.87 -11.82 11.51
CA ALA A 151 -1.55 -13.09 11.21
C ALA A 151 -2.13 -13.83 12.44
N ASN A 152 -1.64 -13.52 13.65
CA ASN A 152 -2.08 -14.07 14.93
C ASN A 152 -3.20 -13.25 15.61
N CYS A 153 -3.68 -12.16 15.01
CA CYS A 153 -4.78 -11.36 15.56
C CYS A 153 -6.14 -11.99 15.29
N SER A 154 -6.97 -12.17 16.32
CA SER A 154 -8.36 -12.58 16.24
C SER A 154 -9.34 -11.40 16.25
N MET A 155 -10.63 -11.71 16.10
CA MET A 155 -11.71 -10.72 16.22
C MET A 155 -11.77 -10.11 17.63
N GLU A 156 -11.42 -10.88 18.66
CA GLU A 156 -11.30 -10.40 20.03
C GLU A 156 -10.19 -9.35 20.16
N ASP A 157 -9.04 -9.59 19.52
CA ASP A 157 -7.92 -8.65 19.49
C ASP A 157 -8.32 -7.34 18.78
N ALA A 158 -9.02 -7.44 17.66
CA ALA A 158 -9.54 -6.27 16.92
C ALA A 158 -10.54 -5.46 17.76
N LYS A 159 -11.47 -6.11 18.46
CA LYS A 159 -12.43 -5.46 19.36
C LYS A 159 -11.73 -4.80 20.55
N LEU A 160 -10.72 -5.47 21.14
CA LEU A 160 -9.96 -4.92 22.25
C LEU A 160 -9.18 -3.67 21.83
N ALA A 161 -8.52 -3.72 20.67
CA ALA A 161 -7.85 -2.56 20.12
C ALA A 161 -8.82 -1.40 19.84
N GLN A 162 -9.99 -1.67 19.25
CA GLN A 162 -10.99 -0.65 18.98
C GLN A 162 -11.45 0.06 20.27
N LYS A 163 -11.73 -0.68 21.36
CA LYS A 163 -12.07 -0.09 22.65
C LYS A 163 -10.97 0.85 23.18
N LEU A 164 -9.71 0.46 23.06
CA LEU A 164 -8.60 1.33 23.44
C LEU A 164 -8.60 2.59 22.59
N LEU A 165 -8.67 2.45 21.26
CA LEU A 165 -8.64 3.56 20.32
C LEU A 165 -9.76 4.58 20.63
N ASP A 166 -10.98 4.09 20.88
CA ASP A 166 -12.12 4.92 21.28
C ASP A 166 -11.85 5.65 22.61
N SER A 167 -11.32 4.95 23.63
CA SER A 167 -10.98 5.55 24.93
C SER A 167 -9.93 6.65 24.85
N GLN A 168 -9.04 6.58 23.85
CA GLN A 168 -7.97 7.55 23.62
C GLN A 168 -8.33 8.59 22.55
N ASN A 169 -9.55 8.55 22.01
CA ASN A 169 -9.99 9.37 20.86
C ASN A 169 -9.03 9.25 19.65
N ILE A 170 -8.47 8.07 19.42
CA ILE A 170 -7.62 7.76 18.27
C ILE A 170 -8.50 7.11 17.21
N SER A 171 -8.49 7.66 16.00
CA SER A 171 -9.22 7.09 14.88
C SER A 171 -8.47 5.92 14.26
N ALA A 172 -9.17 4.81 13.98
CA ALA A 172 -8.58 3.62 13.36
C ALA A 172 -8.24 3.76 11.86
N TYR A 173 -8.80 4.78 11.17
CA TYR A 173 -8.69 4.94 9.70
C TYR A 173 -7.28 4.85 9.11
N ASN A 174 -6.25 5.34 9.82
CA ASN A 174 -4.86 5.32 9.35
C ASN A 174 -3.97 4.41 10.21
N THR A 175 -4.54 3.35 10.79
CA THR A 175 -3.82 2.45 11.71
C THR A 175 -3.79 1.01 11.23
N ARG A 176 -2.77 0.27 11.70
CA ARG A 176 -2.71 -1.19 11.68
C ARG A 176 -2.42 -1.74 13.07
N LEU A 177 -2.76 -3.01 13.30
CA LEU A 177 -2.58 -3.67 14.59
C LEU A 177 -1.63 -4.87 14.48
N PHE A 178 -0.56 -4.88 15.28
CA PHE A 178 0.36 -6.01 15.36
C PHE A 178 0.37 -6.58 16.78
N LYS A 179 0.21 -7.89 16.90
CA LYS A 179 0.19 -8.63 18.15
C LYS A 179 1.48 -9.42 18.34
N THR A 180 2.11 -9.24 19.49
CA THR A 180 3.30 -9.97 19.92
C THR A 180 3.02 -10.67 21.24
N GLU A 181 3.32 -11.96 21.31
CA GLU A 181 3.16 -12.78 22.50
C GLU A 181 4.52 -13.33 22.95
N THR A 182 4.99 -12.87 24.11
CA THR A 182 6.31 -13.25 24.66
C THR A 182 6.15 -13.61 26.13
N GLY A 183 6.61 -14.82 26.51
CA GLY A 183 6.58 -15.25 27.92
C GLY A 183 5.17 -15.25 28.54
N GLY A 184 4.15 -15.60 27.75
CA GLY A 184 2.74 -15.60 28.18
C GLY A 184 2.10 -14.21 28.32
N LYS A 185 2.79 -13.14 27.91
CA LYS A 185 2.25 -11.78 27.89
C LYS A 185 1.95 -11.34 26.46
N THR A 186 0.75 -10.82 26.27
CA THR A 186 0.30 -10.25 25.01
C THR A 186 0.55 -8.75 24.99
N SER A 187 1.14 -8.28 23.90
CA SER A 187 1.38 -6.86 23.62
C SER A 187 0.93 -6.51 22.22
N TYR A 188 0.43 -5.29 22.06
CA TYR A 188 -0.07 -4.78 20.80
C TYR A 188 0.68 -3.52 20.37
N GLU A 189 0.93 -3.42 19.08
CA GLU A 189 1.38 -2.20 18.44
C GLU A 189 0.25 -1.66 17.55
N VAL A 190 -0.23 -0.46 17.86
CA VAL A 190 -1.07 0.32 16.94
C VAL A 190 -0.13 1.21 16.15
N ARG A 191 0.04 0.93 14.86
CA ARG A 191 0.96 1.67 14.00
C ARG A 191 0.18 2.65 13.12
N LEU A 192 0.48 3.93 13.26
CA LEU A 192 -0.08 5.01 12.45
C LEU A 192 0.71 5.18 11.15
N ALA A 193 -0.01 5.36 10.05
CA ALA A 193 0.56 5.75 8.78
C ALA A 193 1.01 7.21 8.81
N SER A 194 2.32 7.44 8.62
CA SER A 194 2.91 8.78 8.61
C SER A 194 4.28 8.80 7.94
N VAL A 195 4.71 9.97 7.46
CA VAL A 195 6.10 10.22 7.06
C VAL A 195 7.03 10.15 8.27
N LEU A 196 6.70 10.86 9.34
CA LEU A 196 7.56 10.92 10.51
C LEU A 196 7.58 9.57 11.22
N LEU A 197 8.76 9.20 11.71
CA LEU A 197 9.01 8.00 12.50
C LEU A 197 8.95 8.33 14.00
N ASP A 198 9.01 7.31 14.85
CA ASP A 198 9.15 7.42 16.31
C ASP A 198 10.61 7.71 16.76
N GLU A 199 11.51 8.05 15.85
CA GLU A 199 12.93 8.24 16.18
C GLU A 199 13.16 9.36 17.20
N PRO A 200 14.11 9.19 18.13
CA PRO A 200 14.63 10.30 18.90
C PRO A 200 15.37 11.23 17.93
N GLN A 201 14.77 12.37 17.62
CA GLN A 201 15.55 13.48 17.07
C GLN A 201 16.67 13.80 18.06
N LEU A 202 17.84 14.23 17.58
CA LEU A 202 19.02 14.54 18.40
C LEU A 202 18.80 15.64 19.46
N ASP A 203 17.62 16.25 19.50
CA ASP A 203 17.19 17.18 20.53
C ASP A 203 16.31 16.45 21.57
N GLU A 204 16.43 16.82 22.84
CA GLU A 204 15.75 16.27 24.03
C GLU A 204 14.20 16.28 23.97
N MET A 205 13.60 16.60 22.82
CA MET A 205 12.17 16.72 22.54
C MET A 205 11.57 15.49 21.84
N SER A 206 12.21 14.32 21.93
CA SER A 206 11.62 13.08 21.38
C SER A 206 10.26 12.79 22.00
N VAL A 207 9.20 12.79 21.18
CA VAL A 207 7.87 12.33 21.59
C VAL A 207 7.94 10.81 21.69
N LYS A 208 8.17 10.30 22.90
CA LYS A 208 8.20 8.86 23.16
C LYS A 208 6.90 8.20 22.65
N PRO A 209 6.97 6.97 22.09
CA PRO A 209 5.79 6.19 21.76
C PRO A 209 4.84 6.14 22.96
N LYS A 210 3.56 6.41 22.75
CA LYS A 210 2.58 6.40 23.85
C LYS A 210 2.26 4.95 24.21
N GLN A 211 2.60 4.56 25.43
CA GLN A 211 2.33 3.23 25.95
C GLN A 211 1.14 3.26 26.91
N PHE A 212 0.26 2.28 26.78
CA PHE A 212 -0.96 2.13 27.58
C PHE A 212 -1.02 0.73 28.18
N GLN A 213 -1.46 0.64 29.44
CA GLN A 213 -1.92 -0.62 30.02
C GLN A 213 -3.44 -0.64 29.91
N PHE A 214 -4.00 -1.64 29.22
CA PHE A 214 -5.43 -1.71 28.93
C PHE A 214 -5.93 -3.15 28.98
N GLU A 215 -6.91 -3.42 29.84
CA GLU A 215 -7.48 -4.76 30.10
C GLU A 215 -6.42 -5.87 30.23
N GLY A 216 -5.33 -5.60 30.97
CA GLY A 216 -4.25 -6.56 31.23
C GLY A 216 -3.22 -6.73 30.10
N CYS A 217 -3.38 -6.01 28.98
CA CYS A 217 -2.46 -6.00 27.86
C CYS A 217 -1.68 -4.69 27.77
N THR A 218 -0.48 -4.77 27.19
CA THR A 218 0.31 -3.57 26.88
C THR A 218 0.06 -3.14 25.44
N PHE A 219 -0.36 -1.90 25.24
CA PHE A 219 -0.48 -1.28 23.92
C PHE A 219 0.59 -0.22 23.72
N THR A 220 1.21 -0.20 22.55
CA THR A 220 2.14 0.84 22.14
C THR A 220 1.61 1.49 20.87
N VAL A 221 1.37 2.79 20.93
CA VAL A 221 1.01 3.58 19.75
C VAL A 221 2.30 4.09 19.12
N ARG A 222 2.54 3.67 17.88
CA ARG A 222 3.72 3.98 17.07
C ARG A 222 3.32 4.68 15.78
N ARG A 223 4.25 5.35 15.11
CA ARG A 223 4.04 5.96 13.80
C ARG A 223 5.14 5.61 12.81
N GLY A 224 4.93 5.97 11.55
CA GLY A 224 5.90 5.76 10.47
C GLY A 224 5.51 4.67 9.48
N ASP A 225 4.27 4.13 9.55
CA ASP A 225 3.84 3.17 8.54
C ASP A 225 3.86 3.83 7.16
N TYR A 226 4.41 3.11 6.18
CA TYR A 226 4.51 3.55 4.79
C TYR A 226 5.32 4.85 4.56
N SER A 227 6.15 5.27 5.51
CA SER A 227 6.85 6.56 5.51
C SER A 227 7.49 6.95 4.16
N PRO A 228 8.29 6.09 3.48
CA PRO A 228 8.91 6.48 2.21
C PRO A 228 7.91 6.75 1.08
N ILE A 229 6.77 6.04 1.07
CA ILE A 229 5.71 6.23 0.08
C ILE A 229 4.95 7.52 0.39
N LEU A 230 4.56 7.74 1.65
CA LEU A 230 3.86 8.94 2.09
C LEU A 230 4.71 10.20 1.92
N GLN A 231 6.03 10.09 2.02
CA GLN A 231 6.95 11.19 1.72
C GLN A 231 6.78 11.67 0.27
N ARG A 232 6.63 10.74 -0.69
CA ARG A 232 6.35 11.08 -2.09
C ARG A 232 4.98 11.71 -2.28
N VAL A 233 3.96 11.26 -1.53
CA VAL A 233 2.62 11.87 -1.53
C VAL A 233 2.74 13.33 -1.10
N VAL A 234 3.33 13.57 0.07
CA VAL A 234 3.55 14.88 0.67
C VAL A 234 4.32 15.83 -0.26
N GLU A 235 5.43 15.37 -0.85
CA GLU A 235 6.21 16.18 -1.81
C GLU A 235 5.37 16.69 -2.98
N ASN A 236 4.46 15.85 -3.49
CA ASN A 236 3.60 16.23 -4.60
C ASN A 236 2.42 17.11 -4.15
N LEU A 237 1.84 16.89 -2.96
CA LEU A 237 0.83 17.80 -2.41
C LEU A 237 1.39 19.20 -2.20
N GLN A 238 2.63 19.31 -1.71
CA GLN A 238 3.32 20.61 -1.55
C GLN A 238 3.61 21.30 -2.87
N LYS A 239 3.88 20.56 -3.95
CA LYS A 239 3.98 21.13 -5.30
C LYS A 239 2.61 21.57 -5.82
N ALA A 240 1.57 20.76 -5.61
CA ALA A 240 0.21 21.11 -6.00
C ALA A 240 -0.28 22.40 -5.31
N GLN A 241 0.08 22.64 -4.05
CA GLN A 241 -0.25 23.88 -3.32
C GLN A 241 0.13 25.16 -4.09
N GLN A 242 1.27 25.14 -4.80
CA GLN A 242 1.77 26.29 -5.55
C GLN A 242 0.90 26.65 -6.76
N HIS A 243 0.00 25.76 -7.17
CA HIS A 243 -0.85 25.87 -8.35
C HIS A 243 -2.35 25.89 -7.99
N THR A 244 -2.67 26.14 -6.72
CA THR A 244 -4.07 26.20 -6.25
C THR A 244 -4.80 27.40 -6.82
N ALA A 245 -6.06 27.21 -7.23
CA ALA A 245 -6.88 28.28 -7.80
C ALA A 245 -7.53 29.17 -6.72
N ARG A 246 -7.66 28.65 -5.50
CA ARG A 246 -8.33 29.32 -4.38
C ARG A 246 -7.60 29.09 -3.06
N PRO A 247 -7.59 30.07 -2.12
CA PRO A 247 -6.95 29.91 -0.82
C PRO A 247 -7.45 28.70 -0.01
N VAL A 248 -8.73 28.34 -0.12
CA VAL A 248 -9.30 27.18 0.58
C VAL A 248 -8.70 25.84 0.10
N GLN A 249 -8.25 25.77 -1.16
CA GLN A 249 -7.53 24.59 -1.69
C GLN A 249 -6.11 24.52 -1.11
N THR A 250 -5.45 25.67 -0.95
CA THR A 250 -4.14 25.75 -0.28
C THR A 250 -4.25 25.23 1.16
N GLU A 251 -5.21 25.76 1.92
CA GLU A 251 -5.51 25.36 3.31
C GLU A 251 -5.85 23.85 3.40
N MET A 252 -6.69 23.35 2.49
CA MET A 252 -7.01 21.92 2.38
C MET A 252 -5.74 21.06 2.24
N LEU A 253 -4.86 21.41 1.30
CA LEU A 253 -3.65 20.64 1.03
C LEU A 253 -2.62 20.76 2.16
N GLU A 254 -2.58 21.89 2.89
CA GLU A 254 -1.75 22.06 4.09
C GLU A 254 -2.18 21.10 5.20
N HIS A 255 -3.49 20.97 5.41
CA HIS A 255 -4.05 20.03 6.34
C HIS A 255 -3.82 18.56 5.93
N TYR A 256 -3.98 18.20 4.65
CA TYR A 256 -3.66 16.85 4.17
C TYR A 256 -2.16 16.53 4.27
N THR A 257 -1.31 17.49 3.93
CA THR A 257 0.14 17.36 4.12
C THR A 257 0.48 17.12 5.59
N THR A 258 -0.14 17.87 6.51
CA THR A 258 0.04 17.68 7.95
C THR A 258 -0.44 16.30 8.40
N SER A 259 -1.60 15.85 7.90
CA SER A 259 -2.15 14.54 8.17
C SER A 259 -1.19 13.43 7.78
N PHE A 260 -0.71 13.42 6.53
CA PHE A 260 0.21 12.39 6.04
C PHE A 260 1.62 12.50 6.66
N LYS A 261 2.08 13.70 7.01
CA LYS A 261 3.37 13.86 7.70
C LYS A 261 3.34 13.31 9.12
N GLN A 262 2.29 13.64 9.89
CA GLN A 262 2.22 13.39 11.33
C GLN A 262 1.42 12.14 11.70
N GLY A 263 0.61 11.60 10.79
CA GLY A 263 -0.38 10.56 11.08
C GLY A 263 -1.64 11.09 11.76
N SER A 264 -2.04 12.34 11.50
CA SER A 264 -3.15 13.01 12.20
C SER A 264 -4.47 12.94 11.42
N ILE A 265 -5.42 12.13 11.88
CA ILE A 265 -6.80 12.12 11.36
C ILE A 265 -7.55 13.44 11.67
N PRO A 266 -7.39 14.09 12.83
CA PRO A 266 -7.95 15.43 13.04
C PRO A 266 -7.53 16.43 11.95
N ALA A 267 -6.25 16.45 11.56
CA ALA A 267 -5.79 17.29 10.45
C ALA A 267 -6.45 16.88 9.12
N HIS A 268 -6.63 15.57 8.87
CA HIS A 268 -7.36 15.09 7.69
C HIS A 268 -8.79 15.62 7.64
N LYS A 269 -9.49 15.60 8.79
CA LYS A 269 -10.85 16.14 8.92
C LYS A 269 -10.90 17.64 8.69
N GLU A 270 -9.92 18.41 9.14
CA GLU A 270 -9.84 19.85 8.81
C GLU A 270 -9.64 20.08 7.31
N GLY A 271 -8.76 19.31 6.66
CA GLY A 271 -8.61 19.33 5.21
C GLY A 271 -9.93 18.98 4.50
N SER A 272 -10.66 17.98 5.00
CA SER A 272 -11.97 17.58 4.47
C SER A 272 -13.02 18.69 4.63
N ARG A 273 -12.99 19.47 5.73
CA ARG A 273 -13.88 20.64 5.89
C ARG A 273 -13.54 21.73 4.87
N CYS A 274 -12.26 21.96 4.58
CA CYS A 274 -11.84 22.87 3.51
C CYS A 274 -12.34 22.39 2.15
N TRP A 275 -12.17 21.10 1.85
CA TRP A 275 -12.67 20.47 0.64
C TRP A 275 -14.19 20.65 0.46
N ILE A 276 -14.99 20.40 1.49
CA ILE A 276 -16.46 20.60 1.44
C ILE A 276 -16.83 22.07 1.17
N ARG A 277 -16.03 23.03 1.66
CA ARG A 277 -16.23 24.47 1.41
C ARG A 277 -15.84 24.86 -0.02
N ASP A 278 -14.97 24.10 -0.68
CA ASP A 278 -14.49 24.35 -2.05
C ASP A 278 -15.56 23.98 -3.09
N LYS A 279 -16.55 24.85 -3.31
CA LYS A 279 -17.67 24.53 -4.22
C LYS A 279 -17.24 24.58 -5.68
N SER A 280 -17.59 23.52 -6.42
CA SER A 280 -17.45 23.40 -7.88
C SER A 280 -16.06 23.77 -8.42
N PRO A 281 -14.98 23.13 -7.96
CA PRO A 281 -13.67 23.33 -8.55
C PRO A 281 -13.62 22.80 -9.98
N ILE A 282 -12.75 23.39 -10.81
CA ILE A 282 -12.51 22.91 -12.18
C ILE A 282 -11.77 21.56 -12.15
N VAL A 283 -10.90 21.35 -11.15
CA VAL A 283 -10.18 20.10 -10.92
C VAL A 283 -10.58 19.55 -9.55
N GLU A 284 -11.19 18.36 -9.55
CA GLU A 284 -11.57 17.58 -8.37
C GLU A 284 -10.87 16.21 -8.42
N ARG A 285 -10.24 15.76 -7.33
CA ARG A 285 -9.36 14.58 -7.31
C ARG A 285 -9.29 13.90 -5.95
#